data_AF-I7KQ44-F1
#
_entry.id   AF-I7KQ44-F1
#
_cell.length_a   1.000
_cell.length_b   1.000
_cell.length_c   1.000
_cell.angle_alpha   90.00
_cell.angle_beta   90.00
_cell.angle_gamma   90.00
#
_symmetry.space_group_name_H-M   'P 1'
#
loop_
_entity.id
_entity.type
_entity.pdbx_description
1 polymer ?
#
loop_
_entity_poly.entity_id
_entity_poly.type
_entity_poly.pdbx_seq_one_letter_code
_entity_poly.pdbx_strand_id
1 'polypeptide(L)'
;MVTITYKMILVEEPDLTDNTVASQDATSNTNTSSQGSSQNQVVEGMVMHLAIGYDKLGNKTAVRYRSYTPIKYLPTVVKINGRDFYKLADKDEYVLTTNITGRDRVLTHNAYIYNYKGQRIGTKTFKKGKNLKTYGRHFVLRDGKKYYRVGKGQYIKMANFR
;
A
#
# COMPACT_ATOMS: atom_id res chain seq x y z
N MET A 1 -7.52 17.33 32.32
CA MET A 1 -7.01 16.10 31.66
C MET A 1 -8.12 15.56 30.79
N VAL A 2 -7.97 15.56 29.46
CA VAL A 2 -9.01 15.09 28.54
C VAL A 2 -8.66 13.67 28.13
N THR A 3 -9.46 12.71 28.60
CA THR A 3 -9.32 11.30 28.25
C THR A 3 -10.09 11.06 26.96
N ILE A 4 -9.37 10.75 25.86
CA ILE A 4 -9.98 10.39 24.60
C ILE A 4 -10.01 8.86 24.52
N THR A 5 -11.21 8.29 24.58
CA THR A 5 -11.46 6.86 24.46
C THR A 5 -11.52 6.49 22.98
N TYR A 6 -10.65 5.59 22.54
CA TYR A 6 -10.59 5.12 21.15
C TYR A 6 -11.37 3.81 21.00
N LYS A 7 -12.31 3.79 20.06
CA LYS A 7 -13.08 2.59 19.68
C LYS A 7 -12.25 1.82 18.64
N MET A 8 -11.62 0.72 19.05
CA MET A 8 -10.94 -0.19 18.13
C MET A 8 -11.99 -0.92 17.29
N ILE A 9 -12.06 -0.63 16.00
CA ILE A 9 -12.85 -1.42 15.05
C ILE A 9 -12.02 -2.67 14.73
N LEU A 10 -12.40 -3.80 15.34
CA LEU A 10 -11.98 -5.12 14.90
C LEU A 10 -12.62 -5.38 13.54
N VAL A 11 -11.80 -5.51 12.51
CA VAL A 11 -12.25 -6.06 11.22
C VAL A 11 -12.07 -7.56 11.34
N GLU A 12 -13.17 -8.29 11.50
CA GLU A 12 -13.20 -9.75 11.43
C GLU A 12 -12.77 -10.23 10.03
N GLU A 13 -11.96 -11.29 9.99
CA GLU A 13 -11.60 -11.99 8.76
C GLU A 13 -12.87 -12.58 8.12
N PRO A 14 -13.13 -12.38 6.82
CA PRO A 14 -14.27 -13.05 6.19
C PRO A 14 -13.97 -14.55 6.04
N ASP A 15 -14.70 -15.35 6.80
CA ASP A 15 -14.86 -16.79 6.61
C ASP A 15 -15.52 -17.05 5.24
N LEU A 16 -14.98 -18.00 4.48
CA LEU A 16 -15.45 -18.32 3.13
C LEU A 16 -16.22 -19.64 3.17
N THR A 17 -17.55 -19.57 3.25
CA THR A 17 -18.42 -20.69 2.92
C THR A 17 -18.92 -20.60 1.48
N ASP A 18 -18.94 -21.78 0.87
CA ASP A 18 -19.27 -22.12 -0.52
C ASP A 18 -20.76 -21.88 -0.84
N ASN A 19 -21.09 -21.45 -2.07
CA ASN A 19 -22.22 -22.01 -2.84
C ASN A 19 -22.46 -21.36 -4.21
N THR A 20 -23.11 -22.20 -5.03
CA THR A 20 -23.29 -22.28 -6.46
C THR A 20 -24.58 -21.61 -7.01
N VAL A 21 -24.48 -21.13 -8.27
CA VAL A 21 -25.48 -21.12 -9.38
C VAL A 21 -26.64 -20.07 -9.43
N ALA A 22 -26.77 -19.47 -10.63
CA ALA A 22 -27.94 -18.92 -11.37
C ALA A 22 -28.52 -17.50 -11.14
N SER A 23 -28.23 -16.62 -12.13
CA SER A 23 -29.09 -15.76 -12.98
C SER A 23 -30.18 -14.79 -12.46
N GLN A 24 -30.15 -13.60 -13.12
CA GLN A 24 -31.18 -12.58 -13.44
C GLN A 24 -31.33 -11.31 -12.57
N ASP A 25 -31.61 -10.22 -13.29
CA ASP A 25 -31.56 -8.79 -12.97
C ASP A 25 -32.25 -8.34 -11.68
N ALA A 26 -31.57 -7.48 -10.91
CA ALA A 26 -32.15 -6.34 -10.22
C ALA A 26 -31.04 -5.37 -9.75
N THR A 27 -31.19 -4.10 -10.13
CA THR A 27 -30.43 -2.92 -9.69
C THR A 27 -30.18 -2.92 -8.18
N SER A 28 -28.91 -2.86 -7.75
CA SER A 28 -28.55 -2.28 -6.46
C SER A 28 -27.11 -1.78 -6.42
N ASN A 29 -27.06 -0.48 -6.24
CA ASN A 29 -25.94 0.41 -6.01
C ASN A 29 -25.16 -0.02 -4.74
N THR A 30 -23.83 -0.18 -4.82
CA THR A 30 -22.96 0.03 -3.65
C THR A 30 -21.77 0.88 -4.05
N ASN A 31 -22.02 2.18 -3.99
CA ASN A 31 -21.01 3.19 -3.74
C ASN A 31 -20.24 2.84 -2.45
N THR A 32 -18.91 2.77 -2.54
CA THR A 32 -18.05 3.39 -1.52
C THR A 32 -16.85 4.02 -2.21
N SER A 33 -17.13 5.14 -2.87
CA SER A 33 -16.21 6.25 -3.00
C SER A 33 -16.00 6.92 -1.65
N SER A 34 -14.83 7.49 -1.39
CA SER A 34 -14.86 8.89 -0.98
C SER A 34 -13.58 9.64 -1.35
N GLN A 35 -13.83 10.68 -2.14
CA GLN A 35 -13.00 11.83 -2.37
C GLN A 35 -13.63 12.96 -1.50
N GLY A 36 -12.83 13.58 -0.62
CA GLY A 36 -13.05 14.93 -0.06
C GLY A 36 -13.83 15.11 1.26
N SER A 37 -13.14 15.51 2.36
CA SER A 37 -13.20 16.86 2.96
C SER A 37 -12.72 16.91 4.43
N SER A 38 -12.19 18.09 4.80
CA SER A 38 -11.98 18.63 6.16
C SER A 38 -10.59 18.49 6.80
N GLN A 39 -10.00 19.68 6.92
CA GLN A 39 -8.75 20.05 7.57
C GLN A 39 -8.59 19.38 8.95
N ASN A 40 -7.36 18.95 9.24
CA ASN A 40 -6.86 18.42 10.52
C ASN A 40 -6.90 16.91 10.80
N GLN A 41 -7.19 16.05 9.82
CA GLN A 41 -7.18 14.59 10.05
C GLN A 41 -5.77 14.00 9.86
N VAL A 42 -5.10 13.70 10.97
CA VAL A 42 -3.89 12.87 11.00
C VAL A 42 -4.30 11.41 10.93
N VAL A 43 -3.75 10.66 9.97
CA VAL A 43 -3.94 9.21 9.86
C VAL A 43 -2.67 8.47 10.21
N GLU A 44 -2.81 7.27 10.75
CA GLU A 44 -1.69 6.36 10.96
C GLU A 44 -1.64 5.32 9.84
N GLY A 45 -0.45 5.05 9.31
CA GLY A 45 -0.25 4.00 8.31
C GLY A 45 1.12 3.39 8.37
N MET A 46 1.27 2.23 7.73
CA MET A 46 2.49 1.45 7.80
C MET A 46 3.44 1.81 6.66
N VAL A 47 4.73 1.95 6.98
CA VAL A 47 5.79 2.04 5.99
C VAL A 47 5.98 0.68 5.32
N MET A 48 5.61 0.54 4.05
CA MET A 48 5.66 -0.70 3.28
C MET A 48 6.95 -0.88 2.47
N HIS A 49 7.78 0.14 2.38
CA HIS A 49 9.14 0.07 1.85
C HIS A 49 10.01 1.06 2.62
N LEU A 50 11.30 0.76 2.85
CA LEU A 50 12.24 1.70 3.47
C LEU A 50 12.04 3.10 2.87
N ALA A 51 11.62 4.04 3.71
CA ALA A 51 11.35 5.41 3.30
C ALA A 51 12.46 6.32 3.81
N ILE A 52 12.80 7.30 2.99
CA ILE A 52 13.71 8.39 3.31
C ILE A 52 12.83 9.60 3.60
N GLY A 53 13.17 10.37 4.64
CA GLY A 53 12.55 11.66 4.90
C GLY A 53 13.01 12.69 3.86
N TYR A 54 12.10 13.59 3.49
CA TYR A 54 12.39 14.69 2.59
C TYR A 54 12.00 16.01 3.24
N ASP A 55 12.70 17.08 2.90
CA ASP A 55 12.29 18.43 3.26
C ASP A 55 11.18 18.95 2.32
N LYS A 56 10.67 20.16 2.59
CA LYS A 56 9.64 20.82 1.77
C LYS A 56 10.07 21.13 0.33
N LEU A 57 11.37 21.13 0.04
CA LEU A 57 11.95 21.37 -1.29
C LEU A 57 12.21 20.06 -2.05
N GLY A 58 12.01 18.90 -1.41
CA GLY A 58 12.20 17.59 -1.98
C GLY A 58 13.64 17.07 -1.91
N ASN A 59 14.49 17.72 -1.11
CA ASN A 59 15.83 17.22 -0.79
C ASN A 59 15.71 16.10 0.26
N LYS A 60 16.60 15.11 0.17
CA LYS A 60 16.63 14.00 1.13
C LYS A 60 17.18 14.48 2.47
N THR A 61 16.52 14.16 3.57
CA THR A 61 17.06 14.28 4.92
C THR A 61 17.88 13.04 5.29
N ALA A 62 18.56 13.08 6.43
CA ALA A 62 19.26 11.91 6.97
C ALA A 62 18.31 10.86 7.57
N VAL A 63 17.04 11.21 7.78
CA VAL A 63 16.08 10.36 8.49
C VAL A 63 15.60 9.22 7.58
N ARG A 64 15.52 8.03 8.17
CA ARG A 64 15.01 6.82 7.51
C ARG A 64 13.93 6.18 8.35
N TYR A 65 12.85 5.79 7.70
CA TYR A 65 11.73 5.07 8.30
C TYR A 65 11.78 3.62 7.82
N ARG A 66 11.98 2.69 8.77
CA ARG A 66 12.11 1.27 8.48
C ARG A 66 10.80 0.72 7.91
N SER A 67 10.92 -0.33 7.10
CA SER A 67 9.73 -1.09 6.69
C SER A 67 9.02 -1.68 7.90
N TYR A 68 7.70 -1.74 7.83
CA TYR A 68 6.79 -2.21 8.89
C TYR A 68 6.75 -1.31 10.12
N THR A 69 7.21 -0.07 10.01
CA THR A 69 7.07 0.91 11.09
C THR A 69 5.78 1.70 10.87
N PRO A 70 4.91 1.85 11.89
CA PRO A 70 3.80 2.78 11.82
C PRO A 70 4.28 4.23 11.82
N ILE A 71 3.62 5.08 11.06
CA ILE A 71 3.86 6.52 11.02
C ILE A 71 2.54 7.28 10.97
N LYS A 72 2.55 8.50 11.51
CA LYS A 72 1.42 9.43 11.42
C LYS A 72 1.67 10.46 10.32
N TYR A 73 0.71 10.65 9.44
CA TYR A 73 0.82 11.55 8.31
C TYR A 73 -0.52 12.22 7.96
N LEU A 74 -0.43 13.34 7.26
CA LEU A 74 -1.60 13.99 6.68
C LEU A 74 -1.92 13.30 5.34
N PRO A 75 -3.16 12.80 5.13
CA PRO A 75 -3.52 12.03 3.94
C PRO A 75 -3.60 12.89 2.67
N THR A 76 -3.49 14.21 2.81
CA THR A 76 -3.39 15.14 1.68
C THR A 76 -2.06 14.94 0.95
N VAL A 77 -2.13 14.59 -0.34
CA VAL A 77 -0.95 14.41 -1.19
C VAL A 77 -0.33 15.77 -1.51
N VAL A 78 0.98 15.88 -1.25
CA VAL A 78 1.80 17.05 -1.59
C VAL A 78 2.70 16.68 -2.79
N LYS A 79 2.63 17.47 -3.87
CA LYS A 79 3.50 17.30 -5.04
C LYS A 79 4.77 18.13 -4.89
N ILE A 80 5.92 17.48 -4.91
CA ILE A 80 7.24 18.14 -4.82
C ILE A 80 8.13 17.55 -5.92
N ASN A 81 8.61 18.41 -6.84
CA ASN A 81 9.47 18.00 -7.97
C ASN A 81 8.89 16.82 -8.77
N GLY A 82 7.58 16.87 -9.07
CA GLY A 82 6.88 15.85 -9.85
C GLY A 82 6.63 14.51 -9.13
N ARG A 83 6.90 14.41 -7.83
CA ARG A 83 6.64 13.21 -7.02
C ARG A 83 5.61 13.50 -5.93
N ASP A 84 4.90 12.45 -5.54
CA ASP A 84 3.82 12.51 -4.56
C ASP A 84 4.32 12.13 -3.17
N PHE A 85 3.99 12.97 -2.19
CA PHE A 85 4.39 12.80 -0.79
C PHE A 85 3.21 12.92 0.16
N TYR A 86 3.38 12.35 1.35
CA TYR A 86 2.63 12.71 2.55
C TYR A 86 3.52 13.53 3.49
N LYS A 87 2.95 14.57 4.11
CA LYS A 87 3.60 15.28 5.21
C LYS A 87 3.42 14.48 6.50
N LEU A 88 4.50 14.27 7.25
CA LEU A 88 4.40 13.65 8.58
C LEU A 88 3.70 14.61 9.56
N ALA A 89 2.88 14.06 10.45
CA ALA A 89 2.09 14.88 11.37
C ALA A 89 2.95 15.52 12.46
N ASP A 90 3.95 14.76 12.95
CA ASP A 90 4.74 15.13 14.12
C ASP A 90 6.05 15.87 13.74
N LYS A 91 6.31 16.08 12.44
CA LYS A 91 7.59 16.57 11.92
C LYS A 91 7.41 17.36 10.62
N ASP A 92 8.30 18.31 10.35
CA ASP A 92 8.41 18.96 9.04
C ASP A 92 9.21 18.12 8.02
N GLU A 93 8.79 16.87 7.87
CA GLU A 93 9.34 15.93 6.90
C GLU A 93 8.24 15.33 6.03
N TYR A 94 8.65 14.86 4.85
CA TYR A 94 7.80 14.27 3.84
C TYR A 94 8.28 12.87 3.50
N VAL A 95 7.34 11.96 3.22
CA VAL A 95 7.63 10.60 2.77
C VAL A 95 6.88 10.30 1.48
N LEU A 96 7.51 9.57 0.56
CA LEU A 96 6.87 9.20 -0.71
C LEU A 96 5.62 8.36 -0.45
N THR A 97 4.51 8.71 -1.11
CA THR A 97 3.25 7.95 -1.04
C THR A 97 3.45 6.48 -1.44
N THR A 98 4.32 6.24 -2.42
CA THR A 98 4.67 4.89 -2.90
C THR A 98 5.25 3.98 -1.82
N ASN A 99 5.78 4.53 -0.72
CA ASN A 99 6.31 3.73 0.38
C ASN A 99 5.27 3.44 1.46
N ILE A 100 4.11 4.10 1.44
CA ILE A 100 3.03 3.97 2.44
C ILE A 100 1.80 3.32 1.80
N THR A 101 1.07 4.09 0.99
CA THR A 101 -0.15 3.65 0.29
C THR A 101 0.15 2.98 -1.05
N GLY A 102 1.39 3.06 -1.52
CA GLY A 102 1.85 2.35 -2.71
C GLY A 102 1.41 3.00 -4.01
N ARG A 103 1.73 2.33 -5.12
CA ARG A 103 1.34 2.69 -6.47
C ARG A 103 0.57 1.53 -7.09
N ASP A 104 -0.57 1.85 -7.67
CA ASP A 104 -1.39 0.91 -8.41
C ASP A 104 -0.70 0.49 -9.72
N ARG A 105 -0.65 -0.81 -9.98
CA ARG A 105 -0.08 -1.43 -11.18
C ARG A 105 -0.94 -2.58 -11.65
N VAL A 106 -1.13 -2.66 -12.96
CA VAL A 106 -1.93 -3.72 -13.59
C VAL A 106 -1.03 -4.91 -13.93
N LEU A 107 -1.49 -6.11 -13.60
CA LEU A 107 -0.85 -7.35 -13.99
C LEU A 107 -1.01 -7.63 -15.50
N THR A 108 0.11 -7.89 -16.18
CA THR A 108 0.14 -8.32 -17.58
C THR A 108 0.06 -9.85 -17.74
N HIS A 109 0.35 -10.58 -16.67
CA HIS A 109 0.33 -12.04 -16.58
C HIS A 109 -0.28 -12.50 -15.26
N ASN A 110 -0.68 -13.77 -15.19
CA ASN A 110 -1.01 -14.40 -13.91
C ASN A 110 0.22 -14.38 -13.00
N ALA A 111 0.03 -14.10 -11.72
CA ALA A 111 1.13 -13.82 -10.79
C ALA A 111 1.02 -14.59 -9.48
N TYR A 112 2.10 -15.30 -9.14
CA TYR A 112 2.30 -15.92 -7.84
C TYR A 112 2.91 -14.95 -6.85
N ILE A 113 2.69 -15.21 -5.56
CA ILE A 113 3.33 -14.51 -4.45
C ILE A 113 4.61 -15.25 -4.05
N TYR A 114 5.65 -14.49 -3.73
CA TYR A 114 6.95 -14.96 -3.31
C TYR A 114 7.34 -14.37 -1.95
N ASN A 115 8.21 -15.06 -1.22
CA ASN A 115 8.87 -14.57 -0.02
C ASN A 115 10.14 -13.76 -0.38
N TYR A 116 10.82 -13.21 0.64
CA TYR A 116 12.06 -12.45 0.46
C TYR A 116 13.24 -13.28 -0.09
N LYS A 117 13.18 -14.61 -0.05
CA LYS A 117 14.18 -15.51 -0.64
C LYS A 117 13.89 -15.80 -2.12
N GLY A 118 12.80 -15.28 -2.69
CA GLY A 118 12.38 -15.59 -4.06
C GLY A 118 11.67 -16.94 -4.20
N GLN A 119 11.24 -17.55 -3.08
CA GLN A 119 10.50 -18.81 -3.09
C GLN A 119 9.00 -18.52 -3.12
N ARG A 120 8.25 -19.25 -3.94
CA ARG A 120 6.80 -19.11 -4.03
C ARG A 120 6.16 -19.45 -2.69
N ILE A 121 5.20 -18.63 -2.25
CA ILE A 121 4.37 -18.90 -1.07
C ILE A 121 2.98 -19.31 -1.54
N GLY A 122 2.57 -20.53 -1.20
CA GLY A 122 1.25 -21.06 -1.52
C GLY A 122 0.99 -21.29 -3.01
N THR A 123 -0.27 -21.58 -3.33
CA THR A 123 -0.75 -21.89 -4.69
C THR A 123 -1.64 -20.79 -5.27
N LYS A 124 -2.16 -19.91 -4.41
CA LYS A 124 -3.02 -18.78 -4.82
C LYS A 124 -2.28 -17.87 -5.81
N THR A 125 -3.00 -17.44 -6.83
CA THR A 125 -2.48 -16.67 -7.96
C THR A 125 -3.40 -15.48 -8.22
N PHE A 126 -2.82 -14.30 -8.45
CA PHE A 126 -3.57 -13.15 -8.96
C PHE A 126 -3.70 -13.25 -10.48
N LYS A 127 -4.90 -13.00 -10.99
CA LYS A 127 -5.18 -13.11 -12.43
C LYS A 127 -4.70 -11.87 -13.18
N LYS A 128 -4.31 -12.07 -14.46
CA LYS A 128 -4.00 -11.00 -15.42
C LYS A 128 -5.13 -9.95 -15.42
N GLY A 129 -4.75 -8.68 -15.59
CA GLY A 129 -5.68 -7.55 -15.60
C GLY A 129 -6.02 -7.01 -14.21
N LYS A 130 -5.74 -7.77 -13.13
CA LYS A 130 -5.94 -7.27 -11.76
C LYS A 130 -5.00 -6.10 -11.47
N ASN A 131 -5.54 -5.06 -10.87
CA ASN A 131 -4.78 -3.94 -10.34
C ASN A 131 -4.32 -4.25 -8.90
N LEU A 132 -3.03 -4.10 -8.62
CA LEU A 132 -2.44 -4.32 -7.30
C LEU A 132 -1.56 -3.15 -6.90
N LYS A 133 -1.54 -2.88 -5.59
CA LYS A 133 -0.61 -1.92 -4.98
C LYS A 133 0.79 -2.51 -4.91
N THR A 134 1.76 -1.72 -5.38
CA THR A 134 3.19 -2.00 -5.27
C THR A 134 3.87 -0.93 -4.42
N TYR A 135 4.81 -1.35 -3.59
CA TYR A 135 5.45 -0.47 -2.63
C TYR A 135 6.91 -0.21 -2.97
N GLY A 136 7.26 1.07 -3.08
CA GLY A 136 8.61 1.57 -3.33
C GLY A 136 9.23 1.07 -4.64
N ARG A 137 10.56 0.96 -4.62
CA ARG A 137 11.33 0.40 -5.75
C ARG A 137 11.29 -1.13 -5.72
N HIS A 138 11.65 -1.74 -6.85
CA HIS A 138 11.79 -3.19 -6.89
C HIS A 138 12.95 -3.67 -6.02
N PHE A 139 12.85 -4.90 -5.52
CA PHE A 139 13.92 -5.65 -4.89
C PHE A 139 14.53 -6.60 -5.91
N VAL A 140 15.85 -6.76 -5.87
CA VAL A 140 16.53 -7.91 -6.48
C VAL A 140 16.63 -8.97 -5.39
N LEU A 141 15.96 -10.11 -5.56
CA LEU A 141 15.98 -11.20 -4.58
C LEU A 141 17.10 -12.19 -4.90
N ARG A 142 17.27 -13.21 -4.04
CA ARG A 142 18.37 -14.18 -4.13
C ARG A 142 18.43 -14.95 -5.45
N ASP A 143 17.31 -15.09 -6.15
CA ASP A 143 17.24 -15.72 -7.47
C ASP A 143 17.63 -14.78 -8.63
N GLY A 144 18.13 -13.58 -8.32
CA GLY A 144 18.57 -12.55 -9.27
C GLY A 144 17.44 -11.80 -9.98
N LYS A 145 16.17 -12.14 -9.71
CA LYS A 145 15.03 -11.50 -10.40
C LYS A 145 14.54 -10.28 -9.64
N LYS A 146 13.88 -9.38 -10.37
CA LYS A 146 13.26 -8.15 -9.84
C LYS A 146 11.83 -8.41 -9.37
N TYR A 147 11.51 -7.94 -8.18
CA TYR A 147 10.18 -8.09 -7.56
C TYR A 147 9.69 -6.78 -6.99
N TYR A 148 8.39 -6.52 -7.10
CA TYR A 148 7.73 -5.51 -6.27
C TYR A 148 7.21 -6.15 -5.00
N ARG A 149 7.30 -5.40 -3.90
CA ARG A 149 6.59 -5.75 -2.68
C ARG A 149 5.13 -5.34 -2.82
N VAL A 150 4.22 -6.24 -2.47
CA VAL A 150 2.76 -6.06 -2.59
C VAL A 150 2.04 -6.21 -1.25
N GLY A 151 2.79 -6.55 -0.20
CA GLY A 151 2.28 -6.75 1.16
C GLY A 151 3.41 -7.02 2.14
N LYS A 152 3.08 -7.47 3.35
CA LYS A 152 4.09 -7.84 4.36
C LYS A 152 4.72 -9.18 4.03
N GLY A 153 6.01 -9.15 3.69
CA GLY A 153 6.78 -10.33 3.28
C GLY A 153 6.38 -10.91 1.93
N GLN A 154 5.52 -10.21 1.17
CA GLN A 154 4.90 -10.69 -0.06
C GLN A 154 5.41 -9.91 -1.26
N TYR A 155 5.88 -10.66 -2.26
CA TYR A 155 6.53 -10.12 -3.44
C TYR A 155 5.93 -10.73 -4.71
N ILE A 156 5.83 -9.93 -5.77
CA ILE A 156 5.44 -10.39 -7.11
C ILE A 156 6.50 -9.94 -8.10
N LYS A 157 6.83 -10.79 -9.07
CA LYS A 157 7.81 -10.49 -10.11
C LYS A 157 7.43 -9.19 -10.83
N MET A 158 8.39 -8.28 -10.93
CA MET A 158 8.23 -6.99 -11.62
C MET A 158 7.80 -7.19 -13.08
N ALA A 159 8.33 -8.21 -13.75
CA ALA A 159 8.00 -8.54 -15.15
C ALA A 159 6.52 -8.91 -15.37
N ASN A 160 5.76 -9.19 -14.31
CA ASN A 160 4.33 -9.49 -14.40
C ASN A 160 3.46 -8.23 -14.37
N PHE A 161 4.04 -7.04 -14.22
CA PHE A 161 3.31 -5.76 -14.20
C PHE A 161 3.61 -4.91 -15.43
N ARG A 162 2.67 -4.03 -15.78
CA ARG A 162 2.85 -2.93 -16.74
C ARG A 162 3.48 -1.69 -16.08
#